data_AF-A0A0L6J3A3-F1
#
_entry.id   AF-A0A0L6J3A3-F1
#
_cell.length_a   1.000
_cell.length_b   1.000
_cell.length_c   1.000
_cell.angle_alpha   90.00
_cell.angle_beta   90.00
_cell.angle_gamma   90.00
#
_symmetry.space_group_name_H-M   'P 1'
#
loop_
_entity.id
_entity.type
_entity.pdbx_description
1 polymer ?
#
loop_
_entity_poly.entity_id
_entity_poly.type
_entity_poly.pdbx_seq_one_letter_code
_entity_poly.pdbx_strand_id
1 'polypeptide(L)' 'MCKAARSLLGWGQGEFAAASGLSKSTIGAFEAKDEDARLTTMNNKAAVEAFETAGLEFIPENGGGAGIRFRERKAP' A
#
# COMPACT_ATOMS: atom_id res chain seq x y z
N MET A 1 -3.86 -5.35 -3.27
CA MET A 1 -3.78 -4.57 -2.01
C MET A 1 -3.40 -3.08 -2.18
N CYS A 2 -2.39 -2.73 -2.99
CA CYS A 2 -1.91 -1.34 -3.16
C CYS A 2 -3.03 -0.31 -3.45
N LYS A 3 -3.91 -0.60 -4.42
CA LYS A 3 -5.03 0.29 -4.80
C LYS A 3 -6.01 0.54 -3.64
N ALA A 4 -6.29 -0.49 -2.84
CA ALA A 4 -7.17 -0.39 -1.68
C ALA A 4 -6.55 0.49 -0.59
N ALA A 5 -5.26 0.28 -0.26
CA ALA A 5 -4.52 1.11 0.69
C ALA A 5 -4.55 2.60 0.31
N ARG A 6 -4.24 2.92 -0.96
CA ARG A 6 -4.35 4.30 -1.44
C ARG A 6 -5.76 4.86 -1.31
N SER A 7 -6.77 4.07 -1.67
CA SER A 7 -8.17 4.52 -1.62
C SER A 7 -8.61 4.83 -0.18
N LEU A 8 -8.16 4.05 0.81
CA LEU A 8 -8.41 4.32 2.23
C LEU A 8 -7.82 5.68 2.65
N LEU A 9 -6.62 6.01 2.17
CA LEU A 9 -5.97 7.29 2.45
C LEU A 9 -6.47 8.44 1.58
N GLY A 10 -7.32 8.18 0.58
CA GLY A 10 -7.73 9.17 -0.42
C GLY A 10 -6.62 9.57 -1.39
N TRP A 11 -5.54 8.79 -1.48
CA TRP A 11 -4.35 9.13 -2.27
C TRP A 11 -4.49 8.76 -3.74
N GLY A 12 -4.09 9.67 -4.62
CA GLY A 12 -3.73 9.40 -6.00
C GLY A 12 -2.35 8.72 -6.13
N GLN A 13 -2.00 8.26 -7.33
CA GLN A 13 -0.68 7.68 -7.60
C GLN A 13 0.47 8.68 -7.39
N GLY A 14 0.22 9.98 -7.58
CA GLY A 14 1.22 11.03 -7.36
C GLY A 14 1.56 11.24 -5.89
N GLU A 15 0.55 11.24 -5.02
CA GLU A 15 0.74 11.36 -3.57
C GLU A 15 1.45 10.13 -3.01
N PHE A 16 1.06 8.94 -3.48
CA PHE A 16 1.75 7.71 -3.09
C PHE A 16 3.21 7.67 -3.58
N ALA A 17 3.50 8.20 -4.78
CA ALA A 17 4.86 8.33 -5.29
C ALA A 17 5.71 9.24 -4.38
N ALA A 18 5.14 10.37 -3.95
CA ALA A 18 5.83 11.29 -3.04
C ALA A 18 6.08 10.67 -1.67
N ALA A 19 5.13 9.90 -1.14
CA ALA A 19 5.25 9.26 0.18
C ALA A 19 6.21 8.05 0.18
N SER A 20 6.22 7.25 -0.88
CA SER A 20 7.01 6.02 -0.97
C SER A 20 8.37 6.17 -1.65
N GLY A 21 8.63 7.29 -2.33
CA GLY A 21 9.81 7.47 -3.17
C GLY A 21 9.80 6.63 -4.46
N LEU A 22 8.70 5.94 -4.75
CA LEU A 22 8.56 5.10 -5.93
C LEU A 22 8.12 5.92 -7.16
N SER A 23 8.54 5.48 -8.35
CA SER A 23 8.04 6.08 -9.59
C SER A 23 6.56 5.75 -9.82
N LYS A 24 5.83 6.64 -10.51
CA LYS A 24 4.44 6.38 -10.92
C LYS A 24 4.30 5.11 -11.78
N SER A 25 5.32 4.79 -12.59
CA SER A 25 5.36 3.54 -13.37
C SER A 25 5.45 2.30 -12.47
N THR A 26 6.25 2.36 -11.40
CA THR A 26 6.34 1.29 -10.40
C THR A 26 5.03 1.12 -9.66
N ILE A 27 4.36 2.22 -9.30
CA ILE A 27 3.03 2.20 -8.68
C ILE A 27 1.97 1.63 -9.62
N GLY A 28 2.01 2.00 -10.91
CA GLY A 28 1.16 1.39 -11.93
C GLY A 28 1.37 -0.12 -12.02
N ALA A 29 2.63 -0.59 -11.95
CA ALA A 29 2.94 -2.01 -11.91
C ALA A 29 2.43 -2.69 -10.62
N PHE A 30 2.52 -2.03 -9.46
CA PHE A 30 1.93 -2.50 -8.19
C PHE A 30 0.41 -2.67 -8.26
N GLU A 31 -0.27 -1.86 -9.07
CA GLU A 31 -1.73 -1.86 -9.18
C GLU A 31 -2.25 -2.76 -10.30
N ALA A 32 -1.46 -2.94 -11.36
CA ALA A 32 -1.84 -3.71 -12.54
C ALA A 32 -1.61 -5.22 -12.37
N LYS A 33 -0.72 -5.64 -11.48
CA LYS A 33 -0.43 -7.06 -11.30
C LYS A 33 -1.28 -7.67 -10.20
N ASP A 34 -2.03 -8.70 -10.57
CA ASP A 34 -2.59 -9.69 -9.66
C ASP A 34 -1.44 -10.43 -8.96
N GLU A 35 -1.29 -10.13 -7.66
CA GLU A 35 -0.67 -10.89 -6.55
C GLU A 35 0.79 -11.42 -6.67
N ASP A 36 1.33 -11.71 -7.85
CA ASP A 36 2.63 -12.39 -8.06
C ASP A 36 3.72 -11.52 -8.71
N ALA A 37 3.52 -10.21 -8.79
CA ALA A 37 4.59 -9.31 -9.22
C ALA A 37 5.70 -9.30 -8.16
N ARG A 38 6.75 -10.05 -8.41
CA ARG A 38 8.07 -9.86 -7.78
C ARG A 38 8.64 -8.50 -8.18
N LEU A 39 8.03 -7.43 -7.68
CA LEU A 39 8.75 -6.19 -7.45
C LEU A 39 9.84 -6.48 -6.42
N THR A 40 10.97 -5.79 -6.52
CA THR A 40 12.09 -6.04 -5.62
C THR A 40 11.60 -5.94 -4.18
N THR A 41 12.13 -6.78 -3.29
CA THR A 41 11.79 -6.76 -1.86
C THR A 41 11.91 -5.34 -1.28
N MET A 42 12.84 -4.53 -1.81
CA MET A 42 13.00 -3.12 -1.47
C MET A 42 11.80 -2.25 -1.86
N ASN A 43 11.27 -2.37 -3.08
CA ASN A 43 10.11 -1.57 -3.52
C ASN A 43 8.85 -1.95 -2.73
N ASN A 44 8.67 -3.25 -2.44
CA ASN A 44 7.55 -3.71 -1.61
C ASN A 44 7.64 -3.14 -0.20
N LYS A 45 8.84 -3.17 0.39
CA LYS A 45 9.09 -2.60 1.71
C LYS A 45 8.82 -1.10 1.75
N ALA A 46 9.34 -0.33 0.79
CA ALA A 46 9.10 1.11 0.70
C ALA A 46 7.60 1.45 0.54
N ALA A 47 6.87 0.66 -0.24
CA ALA A 47 5.42 0.80 -0.39
C ALA A 47 4.68 0.58 0.94
N VAL A 48 4.97 -0.53 1.63
CA VAL A 48 4.34 -0.87 2.92
C VAL A 48 4.68 0.18 3.98
N GLU A 49 5.95 0.57 4.12
CA GLU A 49 6.40 1.58 5.08
C GLU A 49 5.70 2.94 4.87
N ALA A 50 5.49 3.35 3.62
CA ALA A 50 4.79 4.60 3.31
C ALA A 50 3.33 4.57 3.79
N PHE A 51 2.63 3.47 3.57
CA PHE A 51 1.25 3.29 4.04
C PHE A 51 1.16 3.18 5.56
N GLU A 52 2.09 2.47 6.19
CA GLU A 52 2.16 2.33 7.64
C GLU A 52 2.50 3.65 8.34
N THR A 53 3.34 4.47 7.72
CA THR A 53 3.66 5.83 8.18
C THR A 53 2.45 6.74 8.05
N ALA A 54 1.62 6.55 7.02
CA ALA A 54 0.36 7.26 6.84
C ALA A 54 -0.78 6.76 7.74
N GLY A 55 -0.51 5.80 8.63
CA GLY A 55 -1.46 5.33 9.64
C GLY A 55 -2.31 4.13 9.21
N LEU A 56 -1.90 3.41 8.17
CA LEU A 56 -2.48 2.10 7.85
C LEU A 56 -1.72 0.97 8.59
N GLU A 57 -2.36 -0.19 8.65
CA GLU A 57 -1.80 -1.44 9.15
C GLU A 57 -2.19 -2.58 8.21
N PHE A 58 -1.20 -3.37 7.80
CA PHE A 58 -1.41 -4.57 6.97
C PHE A 58 -1.54 -5.79 7.87
N ILE A 59 -2.61 -6.54 7.66
CA ILE A 59 -2.91 -7.75 8.43
C ILE A 59 -2.54 -8.95 7.56
N PRO A 60 -1.61 -9.81 8.01
CA PRO A 60 -1.25 -11.02 7.27
C PRO A 60 -2.40 -12.02 7.26
N GLU A 61 -2.34 -12.96 6.33
CA GLU A 61 -3.30 -14.07 6.25
C GLU A 61 -3.21 -14.93 7.54
N ASN A 62 -4.26 -14.91 8.37
CA ASN A 62 -4.31 -15.62 9.65
C ASN A 62 -5.55 -16.51 9.75
N GLY A 63 -5.72 -17.41 8.76
CA GLY A 63 -6.90 -18.28 8.61
C GLY A 63 -8.00 -17.72 7.68
N GLY A 64 -7.83 -16.50 7.19
CA GLY A 64 -8.60 -15.88 6.10
C GLY A 64 -7.71 -14.87 5.37
N GLY A 65 -8.15 -14.33 4.23
CA GLY A 65 -7.32 -13.51 3.33
C GLY A 65 -6.66 -12.28 3.97
N ALA A 66 -5.53 -11.86 3.39
CA ALA A 66 -4.79 -10.68 3.83
C ALA A 66 -5.65 -9.39 3.76
N GLY A 67 -5.44 -8.48 4.71
CA GLY A 67 -6.28 -7.30 4.90
C GLY A 67 -5.51 -6.00 5.18
N ILE A 68 -6.21 -4.87 5.09
CA ILE A 68 -5.67 -3.53 5.40
C ILE A 68 -6.70 -2.77 6.25
N ARG A 69 -6.26 -2.09 7.30
CA ARG A 69 -7.09 -1.20 8.13
C ARG A 69 -6.34 0.06 8.53
N PHE A 70 -7.04 1.03 9.11
CA PHE A 70 -6.39 2.11 9.85
C PHE A 70 -5.84 1.58 11.18
N ARG A 71 -4.61 1.98 11.52
CA ARG A 71 -3.96 1.63 12.79
C ARG A 71 -4.72 2.24 13.98
N GLU A 72 -5.11 3.49 13.84
CA GLU A 72 -5.90 4.20 14.85
C GLU A 72 -7.32 4.44 14.36
N ARG A 73 -8.25 4.55 15.32
CA ARG A 73 -9.63 4.92 15.02
C ARG A 73 -9.63 6.34 14.46
N LYS A 74 -9.98 6.51 13.18
CA LYS A 74 -10.38 7.82 12.68
C LYS A 74 -11.62 8.26 13.47
N ALA A 75 -11.47 9.33 14.26
CA ALA A 75 -12.62 9.98 14.89
C ALA A 75 -13.58 10.45 13.79
N PRO A 76 -14.91 10.36 14.02
CA PRO A 76 -15.92 10.72 13.02
C PRO A 76 -15.87 12.20 12.62
#